data_AF-A0A832M2M4-F1
#
_entry.id   AF-A0A832M2M4-F1
#
_cell.length_a   1.000
_cell.length_b   1.000
_cell.length_c   1.000
_cell.angle_alpha   90.00
_cell.angle_beta   90.00
_cell.angle_gamma   90.00
#
_symmetry.space_group_name_H-M   'P 1'
#
loop_
_entity.id
_entity.type
_entity.pdbx_description
1 polymer ?
#
loop_
_entity_poly.entity_id
_entity_poly.type
_entity_poly.pdbx_seq_one_letter_code
_entity_poly.pdbx_strand_id
1 'polypeptide(L)'
;MNTDQRLDFLYKEYVRLNEKAEEYIENAFEDFKLMGVIGATIALWKPIVDFIVLANPKIDYSGLLFLGFLSLLFIIAVIGFWNLVKQSFIIFFADNLQGYEEEIRKELKERDSSKVFNLNLEKEVKLIDSYRVTFRAFLGFFALVTTSVPFAILCYVNIFYAIAYGAIAITTFAIYFRVLRKATARYISK
;
A
#
# COMPACT_ATOMS: atom_id res chain seq x y z
N MET A 1 -5.59 28.80 28.41
CA MET A 1 -4.89 29.30 27.22
C MET A 1 -5.75 30.41 26.64
N ASN A 2 -5.18 31.56 26.28
CA ASN A 2 -5.96 32.64 25.66
C ASN A 2 -6.32 32.24 24.20
N THR A 3 -7.40 32.78 23.62
CA THR A 3 -7.86 32.42 22.26
C THR A 3 -6.76 32.52 21.22
N ASP A 4 -5.97 33.60 21.23
CA ASP A 4 -4.86 33.80 20.29
C ASP A 4 -3.74 32.75 20.44
N GLN A 5 -3.46 32.32 21.68
CA GLN A 5 -2.47 31.27 21.96
C GLN A 5 -2.96 29.91 21.47
N ARG A 6 -4.27 29.64 21.57
CA ARG A 6 -4.89 28.41 21.06
C ARG A 6 -4.92 28.37 19.54
N LEU A 7 -5.26 29.49 18.92
CA LEU A 7 -5.22 29.61 17.47
C LEU A 7 -3.81 29.39 16.91
N ASP A 8 -2.80 30.03 17.50
CA ASP A 8 -1.39 29.86 17.10
C ASP A 8 -0.92 28.41 17.26
N PHE A 9 -1.30 27.75 18.36
CA PHE A 9 -1.00 26.33 18.57
C PHE A 9 -1.65 25.42 17.50
N LEU A 10 -2.95 25.59 17.26
CA LEU A 10 -3.69 24.79 16.28
C LEU A 10 -3.13 24.98 14.86
N TYR A 11 -2.81 26.22 14.49
CA TYR A 11 -2.24 26.53 13.19
C TYR A 11 -0.84 25.93 13.02
N LYS A 12 0.01 26.00 14.05
CA LYS A 12 1.34 25.37 14.02
C LYS A 12 1.26 23.85 13.87
N GLU A 13 0.33 23.21 14.58
CA GLU A 13 0.14 21.76 14.47
C GLU A 13 -0.46 21.37 13.12
N TYR A 14 -1.38 22.16 12.58
CA TYR A 14 -1.90 21.99 11.22
C TYR A 14 -0.78 22.05 10.17
N VAL A 15 0.07 23.10 10.20
CA VAL A 15 1.20 23.25 9.27
C VAL A 15 2.19 22.09 9.43
N ARG A 16 2.58 21.76 10.67
CA ARG A 16 3.50 20.65 10.96
C ARG A 16 2.97 19.32 10.44
N LEU A 17 1.67 19.07 10.56
CA LEU A 17 1.04 17.85 10.07
C LEU A 17 0.96 17.84 8.55
N ASN A 18 0.68 18.98 7.92
CA ASN A 18 0.63 19.12 6.48
C ASN A 18 2.01 18.90 5.84
N GLU A 19 3.06 19.48 6.40
CA GLU A 19 4.45 19.25 5.96
C GLU A 19 4.83 17.76 6.05
N LYS A 20 4.46 17.09 7.14
CA LYS A 20 4.68 15.64 7.27
C LYS A 20 3.87 14.83 6.27
N ALA A 21 2.64 15.24 5.96
CA ALA A 21 1.83 14.58 4.95
C ALA A 21 2.44 14.74 3.56
N GLU A 22 2.95 15.93 3.23
CA GLU A 22 3.61 16.24 1.97
C GLU A 22 4.92 15.45 1.80
N GLU A 23 5.80 15.43 2.82
CA GLU A 23 7.01 14.60 2.84
C GLU A 23 6.67 13.11 2.61
N TYR A 24 5.57 12.66 3.21
CA TYR A 24 5.12 11.28 3.08
C TYR A 24 4.59 10.95 1.68
N ILE A 25 3.90 11.90 1.04
CA ILE A 25 3.43 11.81 -0.35
C ILE A 25 4.60 11.82 -1.34
N GLU A 26 5.58 12.71 -1.16
CA GLU A 26 6.78 12.77 -2.02
C GLU A 26 7.56 11.46 -1.96
N ASN A 27 7.77 10.91 -0.76
CA ASN A 27 8.38 9.60 -0.57
C ASN A 27 7.57 8.45 -1.22
N ALA A 28 6.25 8.58 -1.37
CA ALA A 28 5.44 7.57 -2.08
C ALA A 28 5.64 7.64 -3.62
N PHE A 29 5.90 8.83 -4.16
CA PHE A 29 6.23 8.99 -5.58
C PHE A 29 7.62 8.46 -5.94
N GLU A 30 8.57 8.46 -5.02
CA GLU A 30 9.87 7.81 -5.25
C GLU A 30 9.74 6.30 -5.46
N ASP A 31 8.80 5.64 -4.77
CA ASP A 31 8.52 4.21 -4.96
C ASP A 31 7.91 3.91 -6.33
N PHE A 32 7.29 4.89 -7.01
CA PHE A 32 6.85 4.75 -8.39
C PHE A 32 8.03 4.62 -9.37
N LYS A 33 9.18 5.28 -9.09
CA LYS A 33 10.39 5.12 -9.90
C LYS A 33 10.94 3.68 -9.79
N LEU A 34 10.85 3.09 -8.60
CA LEU A 34 11.18 1.69 -8.35
C LEU A 34 10.31 0.73 -9.19
N MET A 35 9.03 1.04 -9.42
CA MET A 35 8.18 0.24 -10.32
C MET A 35 8.68 0.27 -11.77
N GLY A 36 9.16 1.43 -12.25
CA GLY A 36 9.77 1.55 -13.58
C GLY A 36 11.05 0.72 -13.73
N VAL A 37 11.91 0.73 -12.70
CA VAL A 37 13.13 -0.09 -12.66
C VAL A 37 12.79 -1.59 -12.67
N ILE A 38 11.75 -2.00 -11.94
CA ILE A 38 11.30 -3.39 -11.93
C ILE A 38 10.75 -3.79 -13.30
N GLY A 39 9.95 -2.95 -13.95
CA GLY A 39 9.47 -3.20 -15.31
C GLY A 39 10.62 -3.40 -16.31
N ALA A 40 11.66 -2.57 -16.21
CA ALA A 40 12.87 -2.73 -17.02
C ALA A 40 13.62 -4.03 -16.68
N THR A 41 13.71 -4.39 -15.41
CA THR A 41 14.38 -5.62 -14.96
C THR A 41 13.63 -6.87 -15.43
N ILE A 42 12.30 -6.86 -15.43
CA ILE A 42 11.46 -7.93 -15.99
C ILE A 42 11.72 -8.09 -17.49
N ALA A 43 11.74 -6.99 -18.24
CA ALA A 43 12.00 -7.03 -19.68
C ALA A 43 13.42 -7.55 -20.01
N LEU A 44 14.40 -7.19 -19.18
CA LEU A 44 15.80 -7.59 -19.34
C LEU A 44 16.12 -8.96 -18.75
N TRP A 45 15.20 -9.56 -17.97
CA TRP A 45 15.49 -10.82 -17.31
C TRP A 45 15.76 -11.97 -18.28
N LYS A 46 14.93 -12.11 -19.32
CA LYS A 46 15.14 -13.12 -20.36
C LYS A 46 16.53 -13.02 -21.02
N PRO A 47 16.96 -11.87 -21.57
CA PRO A 47 18.28 -11.77 -22.18
C PRO A 47 19.42 -11.99 -21.18
N ILE A 48 19.25 -11.63 -19.89
CA ILE A 48 20.22 -11.96 -18.84
C ILE A 48 20.36 -13.49 -18.69
N VAL A 49 19.23 -14.21 -18.63
CA VAL A 49 19.24 -15.68 -18.53
C VAL A 49 19.81 -16.33 -19.78
N ASP A 50 19.47 -15.80 -20.97
CA ASP A 50 20.04 -16.23 -22.25
C ASP A 50 21.58 -16.16 -22.20
N PHE A 51 22.14 -15.05 -21.71
CA PHE A 51 23.59 -14.87 -21.58
C PHE A 51 24.23 -15.81 -20.55
N ILE A 52 23.60 -16.00 -19.39
CA ILE A 52 24.11 -16.87 -18.32
C ILE A 52 24.19 -18.33 -18.79
N VAL A 53 23.15 -18.82 -19.46
CA VAL A 53 23.13 -20.18 -19.98
C VAL A 53 24.10 -20.36 -21.15
N LEU A 54 24.30 -19.32 -21.97
CA LEU A 54 25.33 -19.34 -23.01
C LEU A 54 26.74 -19.50 -22.41
N ALA A 55 27.02 -18.85 -21.29
CA ALA A 55 28.30 -18.94 -20.58
C ALA A 55 28.46 -20.24 -19.79
N ASN A 56 27.36 -20.86 -19.34
CA ASN A 56 27.39 -22.10 -18.58
C ASN A 56 26.21 -23.03 -18.95
N PRO A 57 26.34 -23.84 -20.00
CA PRO A 57 25.23 -24.60 -20.61
C PRO A 57 24.72 -25.76 -19.74
N LYS A 58 25.35 -26.04 -18.59
CA LYS A 58 24.86 -27.03 -17.62
C LYS A 58 23.69 -26.51 -16.78
N ILE A 59 23.43 -25.20 -16.81
CA ILE A 59 22.35 -24.57 -16.05
C ILE A 59 21.02 -24.79 -16.78
N ASP A 60 20.01 -25.24 -16.04
CA ASP A 60 18.65 -25.35 -16.55
C ASP A 60 18.08 -23.96 -16.86
N TYR A 61 17.92 -23.70 -18.17
CA TYR A 61 17.39 -22.45 -18.69
C TYR A 61 15.99 -22.16 -18.16
N SER A 62 15.09 -23.14 -18.22
CA SER A 62 13.69 -22.96 -17.84
C SER A 62 13.56 -22.72 -16.34
N GLY A 63 14.30 -23.47 -15.52
CA GLY A 63 14.34 -23.28 -14.07
C GLY A 63 14.87 -21.90 -13.66
N LEU A 64 15.96 -21.43 -14.29
CA LEU A 64 16.55 -20.12 -13.97
C LEU A 64 15.63 -18.96 -14.36
N LEU A 65 15.03 -19.02 -15.55
CA LEU A 65 14.06 -18.02 -16.02
C LEU A 65 12.88 -17.90 -15.06
N PHE A 66 12.31 -19.04 -14.69
CA PHE A 66 11.19 -19.12 -13.78
C PHE A 66 11.51 -18.57 -12.38
N LEU A 67 12.65 -18.95 -11.81
CA LEU A 67 13.09 -18.49 -10.49
C LEU A 67 13.30 -16.97 -10.44
N GLY A 68 13.84 -16.37 -11.51
CA GLY A 68 14.03 -14.93 -11.54
C GLY A 68 12.73 -14.15 -11.73
N PHE A 69 11.82 -14.61 -12.60
CA PHE A 69 10.49 -13.98 -12.71
C PHE A 69 9.71 -14.07 -11.38
N LEU A 70 9.81 -15.21 -10.70
CA LEU A 70 9.29 -15.36 -9.35
C LEU A 70 9.85 -14.30 -8.39
N SER A 71 11.18 -14.19 -8.35
CA SER A 71 11.86 -13.29 -7.40
C SER A 71 11.44 -11.84 -7.64
N LEU A 72 11.29 -11.46 -8.91
CA LEU A 72 10.78 -10.14 -9.31
C LEU A 72 9.33 -9.93 -8.88
N LEU A 73 8.46 -10.93 -9.05
CA LEU A 73 7.07 -10.87 -8.58
C LEU A 73 6.99 -10.69 -7.06
N PHE A 74 7.86 -11.35 -6.29
CA PHE A 74 7.93 -11.17 -4.84
C PHE A 74 8.33 -9.74 -4.46
N ILE A 75 9.33 -9.16 -5.13
CA ILE A 75 9.74 -7.77 -4.90
C ILE A 75 8.58 -6.81 -5.20
N ILE A 76 7.87 -7.00 -6.32
CA ILE A 76 6.68 -6.21 -6.66
C ILE A 76 5.64 -6.30 -5.55
N ALA A 77 5.41 -7.50 -5.03
CA ALA A 77 4.46 -7.72 -3.95
C ALA A 77 4.84 -6.94 -2.68
N VAL A 78 6.12 -6.98 -2.27
CA VAL A 78 6.62 -6.24 -1.10
C VAL A 78 6.47 -4.72 -1.28
N ILE A 79 6.84 -4.19 -2.45
CA ILE A 79 6.69 -2.76 -2.74
C ILE A 79 5.23 -2.35 -2.79
N GLY A 80 4.37 -3.18 -3.41
CA GLY A 80 2.93 -2.97 -3.41
C GLY A 80 2.37 -2.90 -1.98
N PHE A 81 2.81 -3.78 -1.10
CA PHE A 81 2.43 -3.76 0.31
C PHE A 81 2.91 -2.50 1.03
N TRP A 82 4.14 -2.06 0.80
CA TRP A 82 4.68 -0.82 1.37
C TRP A 82 3.89 0.41 0.91
N ASN A 83 3.57 0.50 -0.38
CA ASN A 83 2.73 1.56 -0.92
C ASN A 83 1.32 1.57 -0.33
N LEU A 84 0.75 0.42 0.03
CA LEU A 84 -0.52 0.39 0.73
C LEU A 84 -0.45 0.95 2.14
N VAL A 85 0.59 0.56 2.89
CA VAL A 85 0.85 1.15 4.21
C VAL A 85 0.92 2.66 4.05
N LYS A 86 1.63 3.13 3.02
CA LYS A 86 1.71 4.55 2.73
C LYS A 86 0.34 5.20 2.45
N GLN A 87 -0.47 4.61 1.59
CA GLN A 87 -1.81 5.12 1.30
C GLN A 87 -2.72 5.17 2.54
N SER A 88 -2.56 4.23 3.49
CA SER A 88 -3.33 4.25 4.74
C SER A 88 -2.99 5.45 5.64
N PHE A 89 -1.74 5.93 5.61
CA PHE A 89 -1.33 7.12 6.35
C PHE A 89 -1.86 8.42 5.74
N ILE A 90 -2.04 8.49 4.42
CA ILE A 90 -2.60 9.68 3.76
C ILE A 90 -4.04 9.94 4.25
N ILE A 91 -4.84 8.89 4.43
CA ILE A 91 -6.20 9.01 4.99
C ILE A 91 -6.14 9.50 6.43
N PHE A 92 -5.23 8.96 7.24
CA PHE A 92 -5.00 9.45 8.60
C PHE A 92 -4.61 10.93 8.62
N PHE A 93 -3.75 11.39 7.71
CA PHE A 93 -3.38 12.80 7.62
C PHE A 93 -4.57 13.68 7.20
N ALA A 94 -5.38 13.24 6.24
CA ALA A 94 -6.57 13.96 5.80
C ALA A 94 -7.58 14.17 6.95
N ASP A 95 -7.94 13.09 7.66
CA ASP A 95 -8.87 13.14 8.80
C ASP A 95 -8.38 14.11 9.89
N ASN A 96 -7.08 14.08 10.22
CA ASN A 96 -6.52 14.93 11.27
C ASN A 96 -6.38 16.39 10.82
N LEU A 97 -5.97 16.65 9.58
CA LEU A 97 -5.90 18.01 9.02
C LEU A 97 -7.27 18.67 9.02
N GLN A 98 -8.33 17.93 8.66
CA GLN A 98 -9.70 18.41 8.80
C GLN A 98 -10.05 18.75 10.25
N GLY A 99 -9.72 17.86 11.19
CA GLY A 99 -9.99 18.11 12.61
C GLY A 99 -9.39 19.43 13.09
N TYR A 100 -8.16 19.73 12.68
CA TYR A 100 -7.52 21.02 12.93
C TYR A 100 -8.21 22.18 12.20
N GLU A 101 -8.58 22.04 10.92
CA GLU A 101 -9.32 23.09 10.20
C GLU A 101 -10.64 23.43 10.89
N GLU A 102 -11.40 22.43 11.36
CA GLU A 102 -12.67 22.63 12.06
C GLU A 102 -12.48 23.36 13.39
N GLU A 103 -11.45 23.00 14.17
CA GLU A 103 -11.13 23.72 15.41
C GLU A 103 -10.69 25.16 15.15
N ILE A 104 -9.88 25.40 14.11
CA ILE A 104 -9.44 26.74 13.72
C ILE A 104 -10.65 27.60 13.29
N ARG A 105 -11.55 27.07 12.47
CA ARG A 105 -12.78 27.79 12.04
C ARG A 105 -13.67 28.14 13.24
N LYS A 106 -13.80 27.21 14.21
CA LYS A 106 -14.56 27.46 15.46
C LYS A 106 -13.97 28.60 16.28
N GLU A 107 -12.64 28.65 16.43
CA GLU A 107 -11.96 29.73 17.16
C GLU A 107 -12.02 31.08 16.43
N LEU A 108 -11.94 31.09 15.09
CA LEU A 108 -12.05 32.31 14.28
C LEU A 108 -13.48 32.86 14.17
N LYS A 109 -14.49 32.11 14.62
CA LYS A 109 -15.92 32.42 14.43
C LYS A 109 -16.29 32.68 12.96
N GLU A 110 -15.52 32.12 12.02
CA GLU A 110 -15.86 32.20 10.60
C GLU A 110 -17.11 31.34 10.36
N ARG A 111 -18.18 31.96 9.83
CA ARG A 111 -19.32 31.21 9.27
C ARG A 111 -18.86 30.45 8.03
N ASP A 112 -19.50 29.32 7.76
CA ASP A 112 -19.23 28.26 6.75
C ASP A 112 -18.86 28.67 5.29
N SER A 113 -18.61 29.95 4.98
CA SER A 113 -18.34 30.49 3.64
C SER A 113 -16.87 30.79 3.33
N SER A 114 -15.94 30.60 4.27
CA SER A 114 -14.51 30.84 4.03
C SER A 114 -13.93 29.74 3.13
N LYS A 115 -13.59 30.09 1.88
CA LYS A 115 -12.91 29.16 0.93
C LYS A 115 -11.44 28.92 1.28
N VAL A 116 -10.93 29.54 2.34
CA VAL A 116 -9.51 29.48 2.74
C VAL A 116 -9.17 28.13 3.35
N PHE A 117 -10.07 27.58 4.17
CA PHE A 117 -9.99 26.23 4.74
C PHE A 117 -11.13 25.42 4.14
N ASN A 118 -10.86 24.75 3.02
CA ASN A 118 -11.87 24.02 2.27
C ASN A 118 -11.30 22.73 1.70
N LEU A 119 -10.65 21.94 2.56
CA LEU A 119 -10.56 20.50 2.33
C LEU A 119 -12.00 19.99 2.15
N ASN A 120 -12.41 19.80 0.90
CA ASN A 120 -13.82 19.59 0.56
C ASN A 120 -14.19 18.12 0.78
N LEU A 121 -14.81 17.87 1.93
CA LEU A 121 -15.01 16.55 2.53
C LEU A 121 -16.27 15.81 2.09
N GLU A 122 -17.19 16.45 1.35
CA GLU A 122 -18.26 15.71 0.65
C GLU A 122 -17.70 14.69 -0.37
N LYS A 123 -16.43 14.85 -0.77
CA LYS A 123 -15.69 13.87 -1.57
C LYS A 123 -15.01 12.77 -0.74
N GLU A 124 -14.95 12.89 0.58
CA GLU A 124 -14.15 12.02 1.44
C GLU A 124 -14.83 10.69 1.78
N VAL A 125 -16.16 10.65 1.98
CA VAL A 125 -16.88 9.37 2.08
C VAL A 125 -16.70 8.55 0.79
N LYS A 126 -16.71 9.21 -0.37
CA LYS A 126 -16.40 8.58 -1.66
C LYS A 126 -14.94 8.13 -1.75
N LEU A 127 -13.99 8.87 -1.18
CA LEU A 127 -12.59 8.47 -1.13
C LEU A 127 -12.36 7.29 -0.18
N ILE A 128 -13.00 7.25 0.98
CA ILE A 128 -12.93 6.15 1.95
C ILE A 128 -13.55 4.89 1.36
N ASP A 129 -14.71 4.99 0.71
CA ASP A 129 -15.34 3.83 0.07
C ASP A 129 -14.57 3.36 -1.16
N SER A 130 -14.08 4.28 -1.99
CA SER A 130 -13.21 3.95 -3.13
C SER A 130 -11.89 3.31 -2.66
N TYR A 131 -11.30 3.83 -1.58
CA TYR A 131 -10.13 3.23 -0.94
C TYR A 131 -10.44 1.83 -0.41
N ARG A 132 -11.56 1.62 0.29
CA ARG A 132 -11.94 0.30 0.81
C ARG A 132 -12.10 -0.72 -0.31
N VAL A 133 -12.71 -0.33 -1.42
CA VAL A 133 -12.86 -1.19 -2.61
C VAL A 133 -11.49 -1.49 -3.22
N THR A 134 -10.67 -0.46 -3.43
CA THR A 134 -9.33 -0.59 -4.02
C THR A 134 -8.40 -1.43 -3.14
N PHE A 135 -8.45 -1.22 -1.83
CA PHE A 135 -7.68 -1.96 -0.83
C PHE A 135 -8.09 -3.43 -0.74
N ARG A 136 -9.40 -3.72 -0.77
CA ARG A 136 -9.89 -5.11 -0.82
C ARG A 136 -9.51 -5.82 -2.12
N ALA A 137 -9.67 -5.14 -3.26
CA ALA A 137 -9.28 -5.66 -4.56
C ALA A 137 -7.78 -5.95 -4.60
N PHE A 138 -6.97 -5.03 -4.09
CA PHE A 138 -5.53 -5.23 -3.95
C PHE A 138 -5.22 -6.42 -3.04
N LEU A 139 -5.79 -6.51 -1.83
CA LEU A 139 -5.48 -7.60 -0.91
C LEU A 139 -5.85 -8.96 -1.51
N GLY A 140 -6.96 -9.03 -2.25
CA GLY A 140 -7.33 -10.22 -3.01
C GLY A 140 -6.28 -10.57 -4.05
N PHE A 141 -5.83 -9.59 -4.84
CA PHE A 141 -4.78 -9.79 -5.83
C PHE A 141 -3.44 -10.19 -5.21
N PHE A 142 -3.01 -9.52 -4.14
CA PHE A 142 -1.79 -9.82 -3.41
C PHE A 142 -1.82 -11.22 -2.81
N ALA A 143 -2.92 -11.59 -2.12
CA ALA A 143 -3.09 -12.93 -1.58
C ALA A 143 -3.07 -13.99 -2.68
N LEU A 144 -3.69 -13.71 -3.82
CA LEU A 144 -3.68 -14.58 -4.98
C LEU A 144 -2.25 -14.77 -5.50
N VAL A 145 -1.53 -13.70 -5.81
CA VAL A 145 -0.16 -13.78 -6.35
C VAL A 145 0.78 -14.47 -5.37
N THR A 146 0.81 -14.04 -4.10
CA THR A 146 1.70 -14.60 -3.08
C THR A 146 1.39 -16.04 -2.71
N THR A 147 0.15 -16.51 -2.89
CA THR A 147 -0.20 -17.92 -2.67
C THR A 147 0.06 -18.76 -3.90
N SER A 148 -0.47 -18.35 -5.06
CA SER A 148 -0.46 -19.15 -6.29
C SER A 148 0.93 -19.29 -6.88
N VAL A 149 1.75 -18.24 -6.80
CA VAL A 149 3.07 -18.25 -7.43
C VAL A 149 4.02 -19.25 -6.71
N PRO A 150 4.30 -19.15 -5.39
CA PRO A 150 5.15 -20.13 -4.69
C PRO A 150 4.55 -21.53 -4.67
N PHE A 151 3.21 -21.66 -4.64
CA PHE A 151 2.54 -22.95 -4.79
C PHE A 151 2.88 -23.61 -6.14
N ALA A 152 2.79 -22.86 -7.25
CA ALA A 152 3.14 -23.37 -8.56
C ALA A 152 4.61 -23.82 -8.63
N ILE A 153 5.53 -23.09 -8.01
CA ILE A 153 6.96 -23.45 -7.95
C ILE A 153 7.17 -24.74 -7.19
N LEU A 154 6.56 -24.84 -6.02
CA LEU A 154 6.70 -26.02 -5.19
C LEU A 154 6.09 -27.25 -5.88
N CYS A 155 5.07 -27.10 -6.73
CA CYS A 155 4.57 -28.21 -7.54
C CYS A 155 5.64 -28.81 -8.47
N TYR A 156 6.58 -28.00 -8.97
CA TYR A 156 7.70 -28.48 -9.79
C TYR A 156 8.83 -29.12 -8.97
N VAL A 157 8.96 -28.77 -7.69
CA VAL A 157 10.03 -29.29 -6.81
C VAL A 157 9.55 -30.53 -6.05
N ASN A 158 8.44 -30.41 -5.33
CA ASN A 158 7.84 -31.48 -4.54
C ASN A 158 6.39 -31.14 -4.18
N ILE A 159 5.47 -32.03 -4.59
CA ILE A 159 4.03 -31.82 -4.41
C ILE A 159 3.60 -31.74 -2.93
N PHE A 160 4.29 -32.43 -2.01
CA PHE A 160 3.98 -32.36 -0.58
C PHE A 160 4.28 -30.97 -0.02
N TYR A 161 5.42 -30.37 -0.39
CA TYR A 161 5.74 -29.01 0.03
C TYR A 161 4.77 -27.99 -0.58
N ALA A 162 4.32 -28.20 -1.82
CA ALA A 162 3.32 -27.35 -2.45
C ALA A 162 2.00 -27.37 -1.67
N ILE A 163 1.48 -28.56 -1.36
CA ILE A 163 0.23 -28.72 -0.61
C ILE A 163 0.36 -28.10 0.79
N ALA A 164 1.46 -28.38 1.50
CA ALA A 164 1.70 -27.82 2.82
C ALA A 164 1.76 -26.29 2.80
N TYR A 165 2.51 -25.72 1.86
CA TYR A 165 2.60 -24.27 1.68
C TYR A 165 1.23 -23.66 1.34
N GLY A 166 0.50 -24.24 0.37
CA GLY A 166 -0.81 -23.76 -0.04
C GLY A 166 -1.81 -23.76 1.12
N ALA A 167 -1.84 -24.83 1.91
CA ALA A 167 -2.70 -24.91 3.09
C ALA A 167 -2.35 -23.84 4.13
N ILE A 168 -1.06 -23.62 4.43
CA ILE A 168 -0.60 -22.60 5.37
C ILE A 168 -0.91 -21.19 4.86
N ALA A 169 -0.64 -20.91 3.59
CA ALA A 169 -0.88 -19.60 2.97
C ALA A 169 -2.37 -19.26 2.96
N ILE A 170 -3.23 -20.18 2.51
CA ILE A 170 -4.69 -20.00 2.53
C ILE A 170 -5.19 -19.78 3.95
N THR A 171 -4.72 -20.58 4.91
CA THR A 171 -5.12 -20.44 6.32
C THR A 171 -4.70 -19.09 6.90
N THR A 172 -3.47 -18.66 6.61
CA THR A 172 -2.92 -17.38 7.06
C THR A 172 -3.73 -16.21 6.49
N PHE A 173 -4.00 -16.21 5.18
CA PHE A 173 -4.82 -15.18 4.55
C PHE A 173 -6.26 -15.22 5.06
N ALA A 174 -6.86 -16.39 5.26
CA ALA A 174 -8.20 -16.51 5.84
C ALA A 174 -8.27 -15.91 7.25
N ILE A 175 -7.28 -16.16 8.10
CA ILE A 175 -7.15 -15.55 9.42
C ILE A 175 -6.98 -14.04 9.30
N TYR A 176 -6.06 -13.57 8.44
CA TYR A 176 -5.81 -12.15 8.20
C TYR A 176 -7.08 -11.42 7.77
N PHE A 177 -7.79 -11.91 6.75
CA PHE A 177 -9.03 -11.32 6.28
C PHE A 177 -10.13 -11.32 7.35
N ARG A 178 -10.21 -12.37 8.18
CA ARG A 178 -11.17 -12.43 9.28
C ARG A 178 -10.86 -11.39 10.37
N VAL A 179 -9.59 -11.23 10.72
CA VAL A 179 -9.12 -10.21 11.67
C VAL A 179 -9.36 -8.81 11.10
N LEU A 180 -8.97 -8.58 9.85
CA LEU A 180 -9.17 -7.31 9.15
C LEU A 180 -10.64 -6.92 9.10
N ARG A 181 -11.54 -7.85 8.75
CA ARG A 181 -13.00 -7.64 8.76
C ARG A 181 -13.50 -7.27 10.15
N LYS A 182 -13.01 -7.92 11.21
CA LYS A 182 -13.40 -7.63 12.59
C LYS A 182 -12.88 -6.27 13.06
N ALA A 183 -11.65 -5.92 12.67
CA ALA A 183 -11.04 -4.63 12.99
C ALA A 183 -11.77 -3.47 12.30
N THR A 184 -12.08 -3.61 11.00
CA THR A 184 -12.83 -2.60 10.25
C THR A 184 -14.29 -2.50 10.66
N ALA A 185 -14.95 -3.60 11.04
CA ALA A 185 -16.34 -3.56 11.51
C ALA A 185 -16.53 -2.68 12.77
N ARG A 186 -15.52 -2.57 13.64
CA ARG A 186 -15.58 -1.70 14.84
C ARG A 186 -15.53 -0.21 14.52
N TYR A 187 -14.98 0.17 13.38
CA TYR A 187 -14.94 1.56 12.93
C TYR A 187 -16.17 1.96 12.11
N ILE A 188 -16.97 0.99 11.64
CA ILE A 188 -18.19 1.21 10.84
C ILE A 188 -19.44 1.36 11.73
N SER A 189 -19.40 0.94 12.99
CA SER A 189 -20.57 1.01 13.90
C SER A 189 -20.63 2.26 14.78
N LYS A 190 -19.95 3.34 14.38
CA LYS A 190 -20.08 4.68 14.97
C LYS A 190 -20.55 5.63 13.88
#